data_AF-A0A381T478-F1
#
_entry.id   AF-A0A381T478-F1
#
_cell.length_a   1.000
_cell.length_b   1.000
_cell.length_c   1.000
_cell.angle_alpha   90.00
_cell.angle_beta   90.00
_cell.angle_gamma   90.00
#
_symmetry.space_group_name_H-M   'P 1'
#
loop_
_entity.id
_entity.type
_entity.pdbx_description
1 polymer ?
#
loop_
_entity_poly.entity_id
_entity_poly.type
_entity_poly.pdbx_seq_one_letter_code
_entity_poly.pdbx_strand_id
1 'polypeptide(L)'
;MQILRWTHWRPFVHAAKHPGQIQRALLQQLLRRNTATRFGREHHLKTVRNYDDFIGAVPVQTYETLRPYIEDQEQTGEPALNIAQPVMYAKTSGTTGQAKLIPILPATLQEHKRSQAIQSYVQFTTEPRAYYGRCVAIVSPAEEGTLDTGTPYGSTSGFMYQNMPRLAKVKY
;
A
#
# COMPACT_ATOMS: atom_id res chain seq x y z
N MET A 1 19.30 13.17 -10.26
CA MET A 1 17.96 13.59 -10.72
C MET A 1 17.54 13.06 -12.09
N GLN A 2 18.44 12.94 -13.06
CA GLN A 2 18.06 12.37 -14.37
C GLN A 2 17.50 10.95 -14.27
N ILE A 3 18.07 10.09 -13.41
CA ILE A 3 17.55 8.72 -13.18
C ILE A 3 16.09 8.75 -12.75
N LEU A 4 15.73 9.56 -11.73
CA LEU A 4 14.33 9.68 -11.26
C LEU A 4 13.41 10.25 -12.34
N ARG A 5 13.90 11.19 -13.16
CA ARG A 5 13.15 11.73 -14.30
C ARG A 5 12.73 10.62 -15.26
N TRP A 6 13.66 9.76 -15.64
CA TRP A 6 13.45 8.73 -16.67
C TRP A 6 12.73 7.50 -16.14
N THR A 7 13.05 7.06 -14.91
CA THR A 7 12.51 5.81 -14.34
C THR A 7 11.19 6.00 -13.61
N HIS A 8 10.88 7.20 -13.10
CA HIS A 8 9.68 7.44 -12.28
C HIS A 8 8.78 8.53 -12.84
N TRP A 9 9.31 9.75 -13.03
CA TRP A 9 8.51 10.92 -13.42
C TRP A 9 7.88 10.80 -14.81
N ARG A 10 8.68 10.50 -15.86
CA ARG A 10 8.16 10.37 -17.23
C ARG A 10 7.10 9.26 -17.34
N PRO A 11 7.32 8.04 -16.80
CA PRO A 11 6.27 7.01 -16.75
C PRO A 11 5.02 7.47 -16.00
N PHE A 12 5.17 8.16 -14.87
CA PHE A 12 4.04 8.72 -14.13
C PHE A 12 3.22 9.72 -14.95
N VAL A 13 3.89 10.70 -15.60
CA VAL A 13 3.23 11.68 -16.46
C VAL A 13 2.54 11.01 -17.65
N HIS A 14 3.15 9.98 -18.25
CA HIS A 14 2.51 9.20 -19.31
C HIS A 14 1.26 8.48 -18.79
N ALA A 15 1.34 7.79 -17.65
CA ALA A 15 0.21 7.11 -17.03
C ALA A 15 -0.94 8.09 -16.68
N ALA A 16 -0.60 9.29 -16.19
CA ALA A 16 -1.56 10.34 -15.87
C ALA A 16 -2.32 10.88 -17.09
N LYS A 17 -1.79 10.73 -18.31
CA LYS A 17 -2.50 11.06 -19.57
C LYS A 17 -3.49 9.99 -20.00
N HIS A 18 -3.41 8.78 -19.44
CA HIS A 18 -4.25 7.64 -19.80
C HIS A 18 -4.91 6.97 -18.57
N PRO A 19 -5.56 7.73 -17.67
CA PRO A 19 -5.97 7.24 -16.36
C PRO A 19 -6.94 6.05 -16.44
N GLY A 20 -7.90 6.06 -17.36
CA GLY A 20 -8.87 4.97 -17.51
C GLY A 20 -8.22 3.65 -17.94
N GLN A 21 -7.24 3.69 -18.84
CA GLN A 21 -6.51 2.48 -19.26
C GLN A 21 -5.65 1.94 -18.10
N ILE A 22 -4.94 2.82 -17.39
CA ILE A 22 -4.08 2.45 -16.27
C ILE A 22 -4.89 1.85 -15.12
N GLN A 23 -6.03 2.45 -14.78
CA GLN A 23 -6.92 1.93 -13.73
C GLN A 23 -7.51 0.56 -14.08
N ARG A 24 -7.94 0.34 -15.34
CA ARG A 24 -8.43 -0.98 -15.79
C ARG A 24 -7.34 -2.05 -15.71
N ALA A 25 -6.12 -1.73 -16.14
CA ALA A 25 -4.99 -2.65 -16.06
C ALA A 25 -4.64 -2.99 -14.60
N LEU A 26 -4.61 -1.98 -13.72
CA LEU A 26 -4.38 -2.17 -12.30
C LEU A 26 -5.45 -3.03 -11.64
N LEU A 27 -6.73 -2.78 -11.92
CA LEU A 27 -7.84 -3.59 -11.44
C LEU A 27 -7.66 -5.06 -11.84
N GLN A 28 -7.44 -5.33 -13.14
CA GLN A 28 -7.24 -6.70 -13.62
C GLN A 28 -6.03 -7.39 -12.97
N GLN A 29 -4.94 -6.65 -12.74
CA GLN A 29 -3.77 -7.17 -12.03
C GLN A 29 -4.11 -7.55 -10.58
N LEU A 30 -4.81 -6.68 -9.85
CA LEU A 30 -5.21 -6.92 -8.46
C LEU A 30 -6.17 -8.12 -8.34
N LEU A 31 -7.14 -8.23 -9.23
CA LEU A 31 -8.09 -9.34 -9.24
C LEU A 31 -7.40 -10.67 -9.53
N ARG A 32 -6.59 -10.73 -10.61
CA ARG A 32 -5.83 -11.94 -10.99
C ARG A 32 -4.90 -12.41 -9.88
N ARG A 33 -4.22 -11.46 -9.23
CA ARG A 33 -3.29 -11.76 -8.14
C ARG A 33 -3.98 -12.41 -6.94
N ASN A 34 -5.24 -12.08 -6.68
CA ASN A 34 -5.96 -12.52 -5.48
C ASN A 34 -7.02 -13.59 -5.76
N THR A 35 -7.06 -14.22 -6.95
CA THR A 35 -8.08 -15.26 -7.25
C THR A 35 -7.99 -16.48 -6.35
N ALA A 36 -6.80 -16.77 -5.82
CA ALA A 36 -6.55 -17.93 -4.96
C ALA A 36 -6.79 -17.66 -3.48
N THR A 37 -7.12 -16.43 -3.08
CA THR A 37 -7.46 -16.14 -1.68
C THR A 37 -8.87 -16.64 -1.35
N ARG A 38 -9.19 -16.82 -0.07
CA ARG A 38 -10.56 -17.15 0.35
C ARG A 38 -11.57 -16.13 -0.20
N PHE A 39 -11.31 -14.84 0.00
CA PHE A 39 -12.11 -13.74 -0.56
C PHE A 39 -12.22 -13.87 -2.09
N GLY A 40 -11.11 -14.19 -2.76
CA GLY A 40 -11.06 -14.38 -4.20
C GLY A 40 -11.98 -15.49 -4.72
N ARG A 41 -12.06 -16.60 -3.97
CA ARG A 41 -12.93 -17.74 -4.30
C ARG A 41 -14.40 -17.42 -4.03
N GLU A 42 -14.70 -16.84 -2.87
CA GLU A 42 -16.07 -16.48 -2.46
C GLU A 42 -16.70 -15.42 -3.36
N HIS A 43 -15.90 -14.47 -3.86
CA HIS A 43 -16.34 -13.46 -4.83
C HIS A 43 -16.09 -13.85 -6.29
N HIS A 44 -15.75 -15.11 -6.57
CA HIS A 44 -15.54 -15.63 -7.93
C HIS A 44 -14.60 -14.77 -8.81
N LEU A 45 -13.53 -14.19 -8.24
CA LEU A 45 -12.68 -13.23 -8.97
C LEU A 45 -12.04 -13.80 -10.25
N LYS A 46 -11.95 -15.12 -10.38
CA LYS A 46 -11.46 -15.80 -11.58
C LYS A 46 -12.36 -15.59 -12.81
N THR A 47 -13.65 -15.32 -12.61
CA THR A 47 -14.62 -15.11 -13.71
C THR A 47 -14.76 -13.64 -14.11
N VAL A 48 -14.25 -12.70 -13.31
CA VAL A 48 -14.33 -11.25 -13.55
C VAL A 48 -13.41 -10.86 -14.71
N ARG A 49 -13.98 -10.33 -15.80
CA ARG A 49 -13.24 -9.93 -17.02
C ARG A 49 -13.19 -8.42 -17.22
N ASN A 50 -14.24 -7.72 -16.80
CA ASN A 50 -14.39 -6.29 -16.98
C ASN A 50 -14.88 -5.61 -15.69
N TYR A 51 -15.12 -4.30 -15.76
CA TYR A 51 -15.56 -3.51 -14.60
C TYR A 51 -16.99 -3.85 -14.15
N ASP A 52 -17.89 -4.14 -15.08
CA ASP A 52 -19.28 -4.48 -14.77
C ASP A 52 -19.37 -5.82 -14.04
N ASP A 53 -18.57 -6.81 -14.46
CA ASP A 53 -18.41 -8.07 -13.74
C ASP A 53 -17.87 -7.82 -12.31
N PHE A 54 -16.92 -6.88 -12.16
CA PHE A 54 -16.28 -6.59 -10.88
C PHE A 54 -17.27 -5.99 -9.87
N ILE A 55 -18.07 -4.99 -10.27
CA ILE A 55 -19.04 -4.36 -9.37
C ILE A 55 -20.19 -5.31 -9.01
N GLY A 56 -20.50 -6.29 -9.87
CA GLY A 56 -21.46 -7.35 -9.55
C GLY A 56 -20.89 -8.41 -8.61
N ALA A 57 -19.61 -8.74 -8.74
CA ALA A 57 -18.94 -9.75 -7.93
C ALA A 57 -18.53 -9.23 -6.54
N VAL A 58 -18.08 -7.97 -6.44
CA VAL A 58 -17.52 -7.39 -5.23
C VAL A 58 -18.33 -6.15 -4.83
N PRO A 59 -19.33 -6.30 -3.94
CA PRO A 59 -20.06 -5.15 -3.42
C PRO A 59 -19.14 -4.27 -2.58
N VAL A 60 -19.54 -3.01 -2.37
CA VAL A 60 -18.82 -2.07 -1.51
C VAL A 60 -18.67 -2.66 -0.10
N GLN A 61 -17.44 -2.68 0.40
CA GLN A 61 -17.08 -3.30 1.68
C GLN A 61 -16.86 -2.25 2.77
N THR A 62 -17.06 -2.67 4.02
CA THR A 62 -16.63 -1.93 5.20
C THR A 62 -15.45 -2.66 5.85
N TYR A 63 -14.80 -2.05 6.84
CA TYR A 63 -13.77 -2.77 7.58
C TYR A 63 -14.35 -4.00 8.29
N GLU A 64 -15.56 -3.89 8.84
CA GLU A 64 -16.17 -4.99 9.60
C GLU A 64 -16.55 -6.18 8.71
N THR A 65 -16.91 -5.94 7.44
CA THR A 65 -17.14 -7.04 6.49
C THR A 65 -15.83 -7.70 6.05
N LEU A 66 -14.70 -6.97 6.10
CA LEU A 66 -13.38 -7.49 5.77
C LEU A 66 -12.63 -8.09 6.97
N ARG A 67 -13.00 -7.70 8.19
CA ARG A 67 -12.36 -8.10 9.45
C ARG A 67 -12.15 -9.61 9.55
N PRO A 68 -13.16 -10.47 9.27
CA PRO A 68 -12.98 -11.92 9.36
C PRO A 68 -11.84 -12.44 8.48
N TYR A 69 -11.66 -11.91 7.27
CA TYR A 69 -10.56 -12.33 6.39
C TYR A 69 -9.21 -11.81 6.88
N ILE A 70 -9.17 -10.61 7.46
CA ILE A 70 -7.92 -10.03 7.98
C ILE A 70 -7.44 -10.83 9.19
N GLU A 71 -8.33 -11.06 10.15
CA GLU A 71 -8.03 -11.79 11.39
C GLU A 71 -7.73 -13.27 11.14
N ASP A 72 -8.48 -13.93 10.25
CA ASP A 72 -8.24 -15.33 9.85
C ASP A 72 -6.89 -15.48 9.14
N GLN A 73 -6.58 -14.57 8.20
CA GLN A 73 -5.29 -14.58 7.51
C GLN A 73 -4.12 -14.38 8.48
N GLU A 74 -4.27 -13.47 9.45
CA GLU A 74 -3.24 -13.24 10.45
C GLU A 74 -3.02 -14.47 11.34
N GLN A 75 -4.12 -15.06 11.81
CA GLN A 75 -4.05 -16.15 12.77
C GLN A 75 -3.57 -17.46 12.15
N THR A 76 -3.96 -17.73 10.90
CA THR A 76 -3.67 -18.99 10.23
C THR A 76 -2.43 -18.93 9.35
N GLY A 77 -2.04 -17.74 8.90
CA GLY A 77 -1.03 -17.57 7.85
C GLY A 77 -1.51 -17.98 6.45
N GLU A 78 -2.77 -18.39 6.30
CA GLU A 78 -3.33 -18.80 5.01
C GLU A 78 -3.88 -17.60 4.22
N PRO A 79 -3.83 -17.60 2.87
CA PRO A 79 -4.33 -16.49 2.06
C PRO A 79 -5.86 -16.32 2.14
N ALA A 80 -6.35 -15.43 3.01
CA ALA A 80 -7.78 -15.14 3.13
C ALA A 80 -8.22 -13.88 2.37
N LEU A 81 -7.68 -12.69 2.72
CA LEU A 81 -7.98 -11.45 2.00
C LEU A 81 -6.96 -11.19 0.88
N ASN A 82 -5.68 -11.28 1.24
CA ASN A 82 -4.54 -10.95 0.38
C ASN A 82 -3.70 -12.19 0.10
N ILE A 83 -3.17 -12.30 -1.12
CA ILE A 83 -2.30 -13.44 -1.47
C ILE A 83 -0.97 -13.45 -0.69
N ALA A 84 -0.48 -12.28 -0.30
CA ALA A 84 0.76 -12.13 0.46
C ALA A 84 0.42 -11.80 1.92
N GLN A 85 1.25 -12.28 2.84
CA GLN A 85 1.13 -11.89 4.24
C GLN A 85 1.53 -10.43 4.47
N PRO A 86 0.87 -9.73 5.40
CA PRO A 86 1.28 -8.38 5.80
C PRO A 86 2.68 -8.41 6.43
N VAL A 87 3.47 -7.37 6.15
CA VAL A 87 4.76 -7.14 6.84
C VAL A 87 4.57 -6.39 8.15
N MET A 88 3.44 -5.71 8.28
CA MET A 88 2.96 -5.08 9.51
C MET A 88 1.47 -4.75 9.36
N TYR A 89 0.83 -4.34 10.45
CA TYR A 89 -0.45 -3.65 10.41
C TYR A 89 -0.34 -2.19 10.78
N ALA A 90 -0.95 -1.33 9.97
CA ALA A 90 -1.25 0.01 10.42
C ALA A 90 -2.46 -0.05 11.36
N LYS A 91 -2.22 0.21 12.65
CA LYS A 91 -3.26 0.18 13.67
C LYS A 91 -3.92 1.55 13.72
N THR A 92 -5.20 1.62 13.39
CA THR A 92 -5.95 2.87 13.53
C THR A 92 -6.86 2.78 14.76
N SER A 93 -6.68 3.70 15.70
CA SER A 93 -7.54 3.90 16.86
C SER A 93 -8.87 4.53 16.42
N GLY A 94 -9.77 3.71 15.89
CA GLY A 94 -11.16 4.15 15.69
C GLY A 94 -11.75 4.62 17.03
N THR A 95 -12.52 5.70 17.02
CA THR A 95 -12.91 6.45 18.23
C THR A 95 -13.89 5.73 19.16
N THR A 96 -14.37 4.52 18.85
CA THR A 96 -15.43 3.85 19.64
C THR A 96 -15.43 2.32 19.58
N GLY A 97 -14.39 1.66 19.02
CA GLY A 97 -14.42 0.20 18.81
C GLY A 97 -13.06 -0.49 18.81
N GLN A 98 -13.07 -1.80 18.61
CA GLN A 98 -11.84 -2.59 18.45
C GLN A 98 -10.97 -1.98 17.34
N ALA A 99 -9.67 -1.86 17.63
CA ALA A 99 -8.71 -1.27 16.71
C ALA A 99 -8.76 -1.96 15.35
N LYS A 100 -8.64 -1.18 14.28
CA LYS A 100 -8.58 -1.71 12.91
C LYS A 100 -7.12 -1.99 12.57
N LEU A 101 -6.88 -3.18 12.05
CA LEU A 101 -5.58 -3.66 11.58
C LEU A 101 -5.59 -3.56 10.05
N ILE A 102 -5.03 -2.47 9.51
CA ILE A 102 -4.94 -2.28 8.06
C ILE A 102 -3.67 -2.97 7.57
N PRO A 103 -3.76 -4.03 6.73
CA PRO A 103 -2.60 -4.78 6.30
C PRO A 103 -1.69 -3.95 5.41
N ILE A 104 -0.40 -3.86 5.77
CA ILE A 104 0.63 -3.29 4.90
C ILE A 104 1.37 -4.44 4.23
N LEU A 105 1.27 -4.53 2.90
CA LEU A 105 1.88 -5.62 2.12
C LEU A 105 3.28 -5.22 1.63
N PRO A 106 4.13 -6.18 1.25
CA PRO A 106 5.39 -5.89 0.57
C PRO A 106 5.22 -5.04 -0.70
N ALA A 107 4.13 -5.26 -1.44
CA ALA A 107 3.79 -4.47 -2.63
C ALA A 107 3.40 -3.03 -2.29
N THR A 108 2.72 -2.83 -1.15
CA THR A 108 2.39 -1.49 -0.63
C THR A 108 3.68 -0.69 -0.40
N LEU A 109 4.70 -1.31 0.21
CA LEU A 109 6.01 -0.66 0.40
C LEU A 109 6.69 -0.27 -0.91
N GLN A 110 6.61 -1.10 -1.95
CA GLN A 110 7.21 -0.80 -3.24
C GLN A 110 6.52 0.40 -3.90
N GLU A 111 5.19 0.44 -3.90
CA GLU A 111 4.45 1.58 -4.44
C GLU A 111 4.68 2.87 -3.63
N HIS A 112 4.81 2.79 -2.30
CA HIS A 112 5.19 3.95 -1.49
C HIS A 112 6.60 4.46 -1.82
N LYS A 113 7.59 3.58 -1.98
CA LYS A 113 8.95 3.97 -2.40
C LYS A 113 8.93 4.66 -3.76
N ARG A 114 8.15 4.13 -4.71
CA ARG A 114 7.93 4.74 -6.02
C ARG A 114 7.30 6.13 -5.91
N SER A 115 6.26 6.27 -5.08
CA SER A 115 5.58 7.55 -4.82
C SER A 115 6.54 8.58 -4.22
N GLN A 116 7.33 8.20 -3.21
CA GLN A 116 8.35 9.07 -2.60
C GLN A 116 9.41 9.52 -3.60
N ALA A 117 9.83 8.64 -4.52
CA ALA A 117 10.79 8.98 -5.56
C ALA A 117 10.23 10.03 -6.54
N ILE A 118 8.95 9.91 -6.91
CA ILE A 118 8.24 10.91 -7.73
C ILE A 118 8.15 12.24 -6.99
N GLN A 119 7.70 12.21 -5.73
CA GLN A 119 7.56 13.40 -4.90
C GLN A 119 8.90 14.13 -4.71
N SER A 120 9.97 13.39 -4.40
CA SER A 120 11.31 13.95 -4.23
C SER A 120 11.82 14.59 -5.52
N TYR A 121 11.52 13.99 -6.68
CA TYR A 121 11.87 14.60 -7.97
C TYR A 121 11.16 15.93 -8.19
N VAL A 122 9.84 15.99 -7.94
CA VAL A 122 9.05 17.21 -8.11
C VAL A 122 9.51 18.30 -7.14
N GLN A 123 9.66 17.97 -5.86
CA GLN A 123 10.14 18.90 -4.84
C GLN A 123 11.52 19.46 -5.19
N PHE A 124 12.48 18.59 -5.55
CA PHE A 124 13.83 19.03 -5.90
C PHE A 124 13.86 19.90 -7.16
N THR A 125 13.06 19.58 -8.17
CA THR A 125 13.02 20.36 -9.41
C THR A 125 12.29 21.69 -9.27
N THR A 126 11.41 21.82 -8.28
CA THR A 126 10.67 23.05 -7.98
C THR A 126 11.47 23.98 -7.07
N GLU A 127 12.04 23.46 -6.00
CA GLU A 127 12.83 24.22 -5.03
C GLU A 127 14.08 23.43 -4.59
N PRO A 128 15.19 23.52 -5.34
CA PRO A 128 16.43 22.82 -4.99
C PRO A 128 17.00 23.23 -3.64
N ARG A 129 16.77 24.48 -3.19
CA ARG A 129 17.35 25.00 -1.93
C ARG A 129 16.76 24.32 -0.70
N ALA A 130 15.55 23.76 -0.80
CA ALA A 130 14.95 22.94 0.26
C ALA A 130 15.81 21.71 0.63
N TYR A 131 16.71 21.29 -0.26
CA TYR A 131 17.62 20.15 -0.05
C TYR A 131 19.05 20.56 0.28
N TYR A 132 19.35 21.85 0.48
CA TYR A 132 20.71 22.29 0.85
C TYR A 132 21.06 21.87 2.28
N GLY A 133 20.08 21.89 3.19
CA GLY A 133 20.19 21.43 4.57
C GLY A 133 19.74 19.99 4.79
N ARG A 134 19.52 19.64 6.06
CA ARG A 134 18.84 18.41 6.48
C ARG A 134 17.34 18.66 6.60
N CYS A 135 16.54 17.67 6.24
CA CYS A 135 15.10 17.66 6.36
C CYS A 135 14.73 17.06 7.73
N VAL A 136 13.98 17.77 8.55
CA VAL A 136 13.45 17.20 9.80
C VAL A 136 12.13 16.51 9.51
N ALA A 137 12.03 15.23 9.85
CA ALA A 137 10.78 14.47 9.81
C ALA A 137 10.30 14.18 11.23
N ILE A 138 9.04 14.51 11.50
CA ILE A 138 8.35 14.16 12.74
C ILE A 138 7.33 13.07 12.38
N VAL A 139 7.56 11.85 12.86
CA VAL A 139 6.72 10.69 12.58
C VAL A 139 6.44 9.93 13.86
N SER A 140 5.25 9.35 13.96
CA SER A 140 4.92 8.38 15.01
C SER A 140 5.81 7.12 14.88
N PRO A 141 5.94 6.31 15.95
CA PRO A 141 6.70 5.06 15.90
C PRO A 141 6.23 4.15 14.76
N ALA A 142 7.18 3.50 14.08
CA ALA A 142 6.86 2.52 13.06
C ALA A 142 6.23 1.25 13.65
N GLU A 143 6.68 0.91 14.85
CA GLU A 143 6.24 -0.23 15.63
C GLU A 143 5.83 0.30 17.01
N GLU A 144 4.57 0.05 17.37
CA GLU A 144 3.98 0.35 18.68
C GLU A 144 3.84 -0.93 19.52
N GLY A 145 3.91 -2.09 18.87
CA GLY A 145 3.92 -3.41 19.49
C GLY A 145 3.80 -4.52 18.45
N THR A 146 3.60 -5.74 18.93
CA THR A 146 3.41 -6.94 18.11
C THR A 146 2.08 -7.61 18.44
N LEU A 147 1.45 -8.24 17.45
CA LEU A 147 0.35 -9.17 17.66
C LEU A 147 0.86 -10.47 18.32
N ASP A 148 -0.04 -11.29 18.84
CA ASP A 148 0.31 -12.57 19.50
C ASP A 148 1.02 -13.55 18.54
N THR A 149 0.73 -13.44 17.25
CA THR A 149 1.38 -14.13 16.12
C THR A 149 2.79 -13.63 15.82
N GLY A 150 3.22 -12.53 16.45
CA GLY A 150 4.51 -11.88 16.25
C GLY A 150 4.55 -10.80 15.15
N THR A 151 3.46 -10.60 14.41
CA THR A 151 3.43 -9.56 13.36
C THR A 151 3.43 -8.16 13.99
N PRO A 152 4.32 -7.24 13.56
CA PRO A 152 4.38 -5.90 14.14
C PRO A 152 3.17 -5.06 13.74
N TYR A 153 2.78 -4.13 14.60
CA TYR A 153 1.81 -3.08 14.27
C TYR A 153 2.32 -1.71 14.73
N GLY A 154 1.88 -0.65 14.06
CA GLY A 154 2.24 0.73 14.40
C GLY A 154 1.77 1.72 13.35
N SER A 155 2.45 2.86 13.25
CA SER A 155 2.07 3.91 12.29
C SER A 155 2.63 3.64 10.89
N THR A 156 1.81 3.84 9.87
CA THR A 156 2.26 3.79 8.47
C THR A 156 3.36 4.82 8.21
N SER A 157 3.23 6.04 8.75
CA SER A 157 4.22 7.11 8.58
C SER A 157 5.61 6.72 9.12
N GLY A 158 5.67 6.19 10.34
CA GLY A 158 6.92 5.74 10.94
C GLY A 158 7.55 4.61 10.15
N PHE A 159 6.73 3.64 9.73
CA PHE A 159 7.22 2.50 8.96
C PHE A 159 7.75 2.90 7.57
N MET A 160 7.05 3.81 6.88
CA MET A 160 7.50 4.32 5.60
C MET A 160 8.79 5.13 5.75
N TYR A 161 8.93 5.91 6.82
CA TYR A 161 10.16 6.64 7.14
C TYR A 161 11.35 5.68 7.36
N GLN A 162 11.16 4.65 8.18
CA GLN A 162 12.17 3.61 8.40
C GLN A 162 12.54 2.84 7.13
N ASN A 163 11.60 2.69 6.19
CA ASN A 163 11.82 1.96 4.94
C ASN A 163 12.19 2.87 3.74
N MET A 164 12.49 4.15 3.96
CA MET A 164 12.89 5.05 2.89
C MET A 164 14.16 4.57 2.15
N PRO A 165 14.28 4.84 0.84
CA PRO A 165 15.51 4.57 0.11
C PRO A 165 16.73 5.23 0.78
N ARG A 166 17.88 4.53 0.78
CA ARG A 166 19.12 4.98 1.46
C ARG A 166 19.53 6.40 1.05
N LEU A 167 19.39 6.75 -0.22
CA LEU A 167 19.73 8.09 -0.73
C LEU A 167 18.81 9.19 -0.17
N ALA A 168 17.54 8.87 0.10
CA ALA A 168 16.63 9.81 0.74
C ALA A 168 16.96 9.95 2.23
N LYS A 169 17.26 8.84 2.93
CA LYS A 169 17.65 8.84 4.35
C LYS A 169 18.85 9.73 4.66
N VAL A 170 19.80 9.89 3.75
CA VAL A 170 20.96 10.79 3.99
C VAL A 170 20.54 12.27 4.17
N LYS A 171 19.35 12.65 3.70
CA LYS A 171 18.80 14.00 3.89
C LYS A 171 18.01 14.20 5.17
N TYR A 172 17.58 13.13 5.83
CA TYR A 172 16.79 13.18 7.06
C TYR A 172 17.65 12.79 8.27
#